data_AF-A0A2V7K7S3-F1
#
_entry.id   AF-A0A2V7K7S3-F1
#
_cell.length_a   1.000
_cell.length_b   1.000
_cell.length_c   1.000
_cell.angle_alpha   90.00
_cell.angle_beta   90.00
_cell.angle_gamma   90.00
#
_symmetry.space_group_name_H-M   'P 1'
#
loop_
_entity.id
_entity.type
_entity.pdbx_description
1 polymer ?
#
loop_
_entity_poly.entity_id
_entity_poly.type
_entity_poly.pdbx_seq_one_letter_code
_entity_poly.pdbx_strand_id
1 'polypeptide(L)' 'MLIGHTGMNYALRYFRATTVNVAALGEPVGASVIAWLVPAIHEVPGVTTVTGGILVLLGIAMSLGGRE' A
#
# COMPACT_ATOMS: atom_id res chain seq x y z
N MET A 1 7.91 7.14 13.68
CA MET A 1 6.55 6.95 13.15
C MET A 1 5.70 6.22 14.19
N LEU A 2 4.97 6.94 15.04
CA LEU A 2 4.22 6.33 16.13
C LEU A 2 2.99 5.55 15.62
N ILE A 3 2.31 6.04 14.58
CA ILE A 3 1.05 5.45 14.09
C ILE A 3 1.29 4.28 13.13
N GLY A 4 2.26 4.37 12.20
CA GLY A 4 2.53 3.30 11.24
C GLY A 4 2.99 1.99 11.89
N HIS A 5 4.03 2.04 12.74
CA HIS A 5 4.53 0.84 13.43
C HIS A 5 3.55 0.30 14.48
N THR A 6 2.77 1.18 15.13
CA THR A 6 1.72 0.75 16.08
C THR A 6 0.54 0.12 15.35
N GLY A 7 0.14 0.67 14.20
CA GLY A 7 -0.89 0.10 13.32
C GLY A 7 -0.51 -1.27 12.79
N MET A 8 0.75 -1.45 12.37
CA MET A 8 1.27 -2.77 11.99
C MET A 8 1.28 -3.76 13.17
N ASN A 9 1.70 -3.33 14.36
CA ASN A 9 1.64 -4.17 15.57
C ASN A 9 0.21 -4.57 15.95
N TYR A 10 -0.75 -3.67 15.76
CA TYR A 10 -2.17 -3.97 15.96
C TYR A 10 -2.67 -4.97 14.89
N ALA A 11 -2.35 -4.75 13.62
CA ALA A 11 -2.74 -5.63 12.53
C ALA A 11 -2.16 -7.06 12.70
N LEU A 12 -0.95 -7.20 13.24
CA LEU A 12 -0.33 -8.50 13.55
C LEU A 12 -1.09 -9.32 14.60
N ARG A 13 -1.96 -8.69 15.41
CA ARG A 13 -2.84 -9.44 16.34
C ARG A 13 -4.00 -10.14 15.65
N TYR A 14 -4.37 -9.69 14.44
CA TYR A 14 -5.54 -10.19 13.69
C TYR A 14 -5.17 -10.86 12.37
N PHE A 15 -4.02 -10.50 11.78
CA PHE A 15 -3.56 -10.98 10.48
C PHE A 15 -2.15 -11.58 10.58
N ARG A 16 -1.84 -12.51 9.66
CA ARG A 16 -0.52 -13.10 9.55
C ARG A 16 0.52 -12.05 9.14
N ALA A 17 1.76 -12.18 9.63
CA ALA A 17 2.84 -11.25 9.32
C ALA A 17 3.07 -11.03 7.83
N THR A 18 2.91 -12.07 7.01
CA THR A 18 2.99 -11.98 5.55
C THR A 18 1.95 -11.01 4.97
N THR A 19 0.70 -11.10 5.43
CA THR A 19 -0.39 -10.23 4.99
C THR A 19 -0.15 -8.77 5.39
N VAL A 20 0.28 -8.53 6.63
CA VAL A 20 0.56 -7.18 7.13
C VAL A 20 1.72 -6.54 6.36
N ASN A 21 2.79 -7.28 6.10
CA ASN A 21 3.95 -6.77 5.38
C ASN A 21 3.64 -6.51 3.89
N VAL A 22 2.82 -7.36 3.27
CA VAL A 22 2.38 -7.16 1.89
C VAL A 22 1.44 -5.95 1.79
N ALA A 23 0.55 -5.74 2.76
CA ALA A 23 -0.31 -4.56 2.80
C ALA A 23 0.51 -3.26 2.95
N ALA A 24 1.63 -3.28 3.69
CA ALA A 24 2.52 -2.13 3.85
C ALA A 24 3.17 -1.69 2.52
N LEU A 25 3.36 -2.60 1.56
CA LEU A 25 3.83 -2.23 0.21
C LEU A 25 2.84 -1.32 -0.53
N GLY A 26 1.58 -1.25 -0.09
CA GLY A 26 0.57 -0.35 -0.62
C GLY A 26 0.74 1.12 -0.21
N GLU A 27 1.57 1.43 0.80
CA GLU A 27 1.83 2.81 1.27
C GLU A 27 2.25 3.78 0.14
N PRO A 28 3.23 3.47 -0.73
CA PRO A 28 3.59 4.36 -1.85
C PRO A 28 2.45 4.56 -2.86
N VAL A 29 1.59 3.55 -3.05
CA VAL A 29 0.42 3.66 -3.93
C VAL A 29 -0.60 4.60 -3.32
N GLY A 30 -0.93 4.42 -2.03
CA GLY A 30 -1.80 5.32 -1.28
C GLY A 30 -1.26 6.75 -1.23
N ALA A 31 0.04 6.92 -1.01
CA ALA A 31 0.69 8.22 -1.03
C ALA A 31 0.57 8.91 -2.39
N SER A 32 0.75 8.17 -3.49
CA SER A 32 0.59 8.70 -4.85
C SER A 32 -0.85 9.14 -5.13
N VAL A 33 -1.85 8.37 -4.67
CA VAL A 33 -3.27 8.72 -4.80
C VAL A 33 -3.61 9.97 -3.97
N ILE A 34 -3.09 10.08 -2.75
CA ILE A 34 -3.28 11.27 -1.91
C ILE A 34 -2.60 12.48 -2.55
N ALA A 35 -1.37 12.34 -3.07
CA ALA A 35 -0.67 13.43 -3.74
C ALA A 35 -1.42 13.95 -4.98
N TRP A 36 -2.10 13.04 -5.69
CA TRP A 36 -2.97 13.39 -6.80
C TRP A 36 -4.28 14.08 -6.36
N LEU A 37 -4.91 13.59 -5.28
CA LEU A 37 -6.21 14.10 -4.79
C LEU A 37 -6.09 15.41 -4.00
N VAL A 38 -4.95 15.65 -3.36
CA VAL A 38 -4.73 16.86 -2.55
C VAL A 38 -4.54 18.06 -3.50
N PRO A 39 -5.46 19.04 -3.48
CA PRO A 39 -5.44 20.16 -4.42
C PRO A 39 -4.23 21.11 -4.23
N ALA A 40 -3.57 21.04 -3.07
CA ALA A 40 -2.36 21.81 -2.79
C ALA A 40 -1.10 21.25 -3.47
N ILE A 41 -1.09 19.97 -3.84
CA ILE A 41 0.07 19.30 -4.46
C ILE A 41 -0.23 19.01 -5.93
N HIS A 42 -1.43 18.47 -6.23
CA HIS A 42 -1.93 18.21 -7.58
C HIS A 42 -0.88 17.55 -8.52
N GLU A 43 -0.05 16.67 -7.96
CA GLU A 43 1.02 16.03 -8.70
C GLU A 43 0.44 14.85 -9.48
N VAL A 44 0.45 14.97 -10.81
CA VAL A 44 -0.10 13.93 -11.68
C VAL A 44 0.86 12.73 -11.67
N PRO A 45 0.42 11.55 -11.21
CA PRO A 45 1.28 10.38 -11.19
C PRO A 45 1.71 10.04 -12.62
N GLY A 46 3.02 10.00 -12.85
CA GLY A 46 3.59 9.64 -14.15
C GLY A 46 3.26 8.20 -14.54
N VAL A 47 3.43 7.88 -15.83
CA VAL A 47 3.15 6.53 -16.38
C VAL A 47 3.87 5.44 -15.59
N THR A 48 5.13 5.67 -15.20
CA THR A 48 5.92 4.74 -14.38
C THR A 48 5.34 4.53 -12.98
N THR A 49 4.84 5.58 -12.34
CA THR A 49 4.16 5.50 -11.03
C THR A 49 2.86 4.70 -11.13
N VAL A 50 2.09 4.91 -12.19
CA VAL A 50 0.84 4.16 -12.44
C VAL A 50 1.16 2.68 -12.70
N THR A 51 2.11 2.37 -13.57
CA THR A 51 2.50 0.99 -13.86
C THR A 51 3.07 0.30 -12.61
N GLY A 52 3.92 0.98 -11.84
CA GLY A 52 4.44 0.48 -10.57
C GLY A 52 3.33 0.24 -9.54
N GLY A 53 2.38 1.16 -9.43
CA GLY A 53 1.22 1.01 -8.54
C GLY A 53 0.34 -0.19 -8.91
N ILE A 54 0.08 -0.40 -10.20
CA ILE A 54 -0.64 -1.58 -10.69
C ILE A 54 0.12 -2.86 -10.35
N LEU A 55 1.45 -2.90 -10.56
CA LEU A 55 2.28 -4.07 -10.21
C LEU A 55 2.23 -4.39 -8.72
N VAL A 56 2.30 -3.37 -7.86
CA VAL A 56 2.18 -3.53 -6.40
C VAL A 56 0.80 -4.08 -6.03
N LEU A 57 -0.27 -3.50 -6.57
CA LEU A 57 -1.64 -3.96 -6.31
C LEU A 57 -1.86 -5.40 -6.77
N LEU A 58 -1.32 -5.77 -7.93
CA LEU A 58 -1.34 -7.16 -8.43
C LEU A 58 -0.56 -8.10 -7.50
N GLY A 59 0.61 -7.69 -7.02
CA GLY A 59 1.40 -8.45 -6.06
C GLY A 59 0.65 -8.69 -4.74
N ILE A 60 -0.04 -7.67 -4.23
CA ILE A 60 -0.89 -7.77 -3.04
C ILE A 60 -2.07 -8.72 -3.30
N ALA A 61 -2.79 -8.54 -4.41
CA ALA A 61 -3.94 -9.38 -4.76
C ALA A 61 -3.55 -10.86 -4.94
N MET A 62 -2.42 -11.15 -5.59
CA MET A 62 -1.91 -12.51 -5.73
C MET A 62 -1.47 -13.11 -4.39
N SER A 63 -0.84 -12.32 -3.52
CA SER A 63 -0.45 -12.80 -2.19
C SER A 63 -1.64 -13.08 -1.29
N LEU A 64 -2.76 -12.37 -1.48
CA LEU A 64 -3.99 -12.57 -0.74
C LEU A 64 -4.83 -13.74 -1.31
N GLY A 65 -4.92 -13.84 -2.64
CA GLY A 65 -5.70 -14.89 -3.31
C GLY A 65 -4.97 -16.22 -3.49
N GLY A 66 -3.64 -16.23 -3.36
CA GLY A 66 -2.83 -17.44 -3.57
C GLY A 66 -2.82 -18.41 -2.40
N ARG A 67 -3.24 -18.01 -1.19
CA ARG A 67 -3.15 -18.83 0.04
C ARG A 67 -4.20 -18.43 1.09
N GLU A 68 -5.34 -19.11 1.07
CA GLU A 68 -5.77 -19.89 2.25
C GLU A 68 -5.36 -21.35 2.01
#